data_AF-A0A0J6RWG9-F1
#
_entry.id   AF-A0A0J6RWG9-F1
#
_cell.length_a   1.000
_cell.length_b   1.000
_cell.length_c   1.000
_cell.angle_alpha   90.00
_cell.angle_beta   90.00
_cell.angle_gamma   90.00
#
_symmetry.space_group_name_H-M   'P 1'
#
loop_
_entity.id
_entity.type
_entity.pdbx_description
1 polymer ?
#
loop_
_entity_poly.entity_id
_entity_poly.type
_entity_poly.pdbx_seq_one_letter_code
_entity_poly.pdbx_strand_id
1 'polypeptide(L)'
;MKPASIDPLSVLVVVPTTGGPVVLLSLKRRPGLPASAAFAAGDYRPLPWSGDYARLAASGGPLSRLADAGPYELRLSGSFDAGRSWEVPVCLAHGLVARGHSLTADPEAADLVLWATGAVDLDLAVLPGDYALLDKLARSADLLAAAKADLVLLLPDGPEAAEAARAFRALGRAHPPVILPAASVPAALAALARPEPSPAPAAGRRSALAAALVALLAATVLAAGFAMLRARPEADRPVVAVGALVPVEPGPAVAPAPEPMASPEPVAVAAVVEELAAPAGSSCRRVAFGADPPVRRPVPAEAPGRLRASRLAPDLCGLAFRAAVPGARVAVGPELAAAALPPTRLPDGAQAYFLREGARRNLVYTVQVMTGSADAYPGAANPSATADRLVHGLVP
;
A
#
# COMPACT_ATOMS: atom_id res chain seq x y z
N MET A 1 -12.08 -38.65 -0.21
CA MET A 1 -11.43 -38.72 -1.55
C MET A 1 -10.01 -38.24 -1.40
N LYS A 2 -9.02 -39.06 -1.74
CA LYS A 2 -7.61 -38.65 -1.81
C LYS A 2 -7.48 -37.78 -3.06
N PRO A 3 -7.13 -36.49 -2.98
CA PRO A 3 -6.93 -35.69 -4.18
C PRO A 3 -5.85 -36.34 -5.04
N ALA A 4 -6.00 -36.25 -6.37
CA ALA A 4 -4.99 -36.70 -7.31
C ALA A 4 -3.64 -36.08 -6.90
N SER A 5 -2.62 -36.93 -6.78
CA SER A 5 -1.28 -36.55 -6.36
C SER A 5 -0.73 -35.52 -7.34
N ILE A 6 -0.76 -34.24 -6.96
CA ILE A 6 0.04 -33.20 -7.61
C ILE A 6 1.44 -33.40 -7.04
N ASP A 7 2.45 -33.51 -7.91
CA ASP A 7 3.83 -33.61 -7.45
C ASP A 7 4.19 -32.38 -6.60
N PRO A 8 4.84 -32.58 -5.44
CA PRO A 8 5.12 -31.48 -4.52
C PRO A 8 6.15 -30.52 -5.11
N LEU A 9 5.66 -29.37 -5.59
CA LEU A 9 6.49 -28.27 -6.08
C LEU A 9 7.21 -27.50 -4.96
N SER A 10 8.36 -26.93 -5.30
CA SER A 10 9.03 -25.85 -4.56
C SER A 10 8.58 -24.48 -5.08
N VAL A 11 7.91 -23.70 -4.25
CA VAL A 11 7.25 -22.46 -4.66
C VAL A 11 7.96 -21.24 -4.06
N LEU A 12 8.37 -20.31 -4.91
CA LEU A 12 8.80 -18.97 -4.51
C LEU A 12 7.56 -18.08 -4.38
N VAL A 13 7.17 -17.74 -3.15
CA VAL A 13 6.03 -16.84 -2.91
C VAL A 13 6.51 -15.42 -2.66
N VAL A 14 6.18 -14.53 -3.58
CA VAL A 14 6.55 -13.11 -3.57
C VAL A 14 5.40 -12.26 -3.04
N VAL A 15 5.69 -11.52 -1.98
CA VAL A 15 4.85 -10.43 -1.44
C VAL A 15 5.41 -9.11 -1.95
N PRO A 16 4.82 -8.53 -3.00
CA PRO A 16 5.27 -7.25 -3.50
C PRO A 16 4.88 -6.12 -2.53
N THR A 17 5.85 -5.29 -2.17
CA THR A 17 5.63 -4.10 -1.35
C THR A 17 6.18 -2.87 -2.06
N THR A 18 5.73 -1.69 -1.66
CA THR A 18 6.27 -0.41 -2.14
C THR A 18 7.72 -0.19 -1.71
N GLY A 19 8.20 -0.92 -0.69
CA GLY A 19 9.61 -0.95 -0.29
C GLY A 19 10.47 -1.97 -1.03
N GLY A 20 9.91 -2.70 -2.00
CA GLY A 20 10.54 -3.84 -2.67
C GLY A 20 9.85 -5.17 -2.36
N PRO A 21 10.06 -6.22 -3.19
CA PRO A 21 9.47 -7.52 -2.94
C PRO A 21 10.07 -8.17 -1.68
N VAL A 22 9.21 -8.83 -0.92
CA VAL A 22 9.58 -9.69 0.20
C VAL A 22 9.18 -11.12 -0.14
N VAL A 23 9.99 -12.10 0.22
CA VAL A 23 9.75 -13.52 -0.06
C VAL A 23 9.35 -14.24 1.20
N LEU A 24 8.39 -15.17 1.11
CA LEU A 24 8.10 -16.10 2.21
C LEU A 24 9.16 -17.20 2.24
N LEU A 25 9.99 -17.18 3.28
CA LEU A 25 11.08 -18.13 3.45
C LEU A 25 10.60 -19.47 4.01
N SER A 26 9.65 -19.42 4.95
CA SER A 26 9.10 -20.63 5.55
C SER A 26 7.73 -20.37 6.15
N LEU A 27 6.86 -21.35 6.07
CA LEU A 27 5.58 -21.38 6.75
C LEU A 27 5.42 -22.75 7.39
N LYS A 28 5.40 -22.80 8.73
CA LYS A 28 5.31 -24.05 9.47
C LYS A 28 4.44 -23.91 10.70
N ARG A 29 3.80 -25.00 11.10
CA ARG A 29 3.12 -25.07 12.40
C ARG A 29 4.13 -24.94 13.52
N ARG A 30 3.77 -24.20 14.56
CA ARG A 30 4.58 -24.09 15.78
C ARG A 30 3.70 -24.07 17.02
N PRO A 31 3.26 -25.26 17.51
CA PRO A 31 2.36 -25.41 18.66
C PRO A 31 2.81 -24.69 19.94
N GLY A 32 4.11 -24.42 20.09
CA GLY A 32 4.65 -23.67 21.24
C GLY A 32 4.50 -22.15 21.15
N LEU A 33 3.98 -21.58 20.05
CA LEU A 33 3.66 -20.16 19.98
C LEU A 33 2.27 -19.89 20.58
N PRO A 34 2.08 -18.77 21.30
CA PRO A 34 0.78 -18.40 21.86
C PRO A 34 -0.27 -18.09 20.78
N ALA A 35 0.19 -17.60 19.62
CA ALA A 35 -0.62 -17.35 18.43
C ALA A 35 0.27 -17.41 17.18
N SER A 36 -0.35 -17.51 16.00
CA SER A 36 0.40 -17.38 14.74
C SER A 36 1.09 -16.03 14.65
N ALA A 37 2.33 -16.01 14.20
CA ALA A 37 3.13 -14.78 14.13
C ALA A 37 4.05 -14.81 12.90
N ALA A 38 4.34 -13.61 12.39
CA ALA A 38 5.22 -13.40 11.27
C ALA A 38 6.53 -12.74 11.71
N PHE A 39 7.65 -13.15 11.14
CA PHE A 39 8.98 -12.70 11.54
C PHE A 39 9.82 -12.37 10.31
N ALA A 40 10.63 -11.33 10.39
CA ALA A 40 11.70 -11.11 9.41
C ALA A 40 12.84 -12.12 9.63
N ALA A 41 13.57 -12.43 8.57
CA ALA A 41 14.77 -13.25 8.63
C ALA A 41 15.78 -12.66 9.64
N GLY A 42 16.30 -13.51 10.52
CA GLY A 42 17.25 -13.09 11.56
C GLY A 42 16.66 -12.32 12.74
N ASP A 43 15.35 -12.04 12.76
CA ASP A 43 14.67 -11.41 13.91
C ASP A 43 13.71 -12.41 14.59
N TYR A 44 13.61 -12.31 15.91
CA TYR A 44 12.70 -13.10 16.74
C TYR A 44 11.47 -12.30 17.17
N ARG A 45 11.46 -10.98 16.95
CA ARG A 45 10.34 -10.11 17.30
C ARG A 45 9.27 -10.21 16.22
N PRO A 46 7.99 -10.40 16.58
CA PRO A 46 6.91 -10.41 15.60
C PRO A 46 6.85 -9.10 14.80
N LEU A 47 6.57 -9.21 13.52
CA LEU A 47 6.32 -8.06 12.65
C LEU A 47 5.07 -7.29 13.10
N PRO A 48 4.95 -5.98 12.82
CA PRO A 48 3.84 -5.16 13.30
C PRO A 48 2.44 -5.70 12.95
N TRP A 49 2.29 -6.36 11.79
CA TRP A 49 1.03 -6.95 11.32
C TRP A 49 0.79 -8.38 11.82
N SER A 50 1.67 -8.93 12.66
CA SER A 50 1.52 -10.30 13.19
C SER A 50 0.22 -10.51 13.95
N GLY A 51 -0.32 -9.48 14.61
CA GLY A 51 -1.62 -9.56 15.28
C GLY A 51 -2.77 -9.78 14.30
N ASP A 52 -2.69 -9.24 13.09
CA ASP A 52 -3.70 -9.41 12.04
C ASP A 52 -3.58 -10.81 11.44
N TYR A 53 -2.35 -11.26 11.20
CA TYR A 53 -2.06 -12.64 10.81
C TYR A 53 -2.53 -13.67 11.84
N ALA A 54 -2.35 -13.39 13.13
CA ALA A 54 -2.85 -14.23 14.22
C ALA A 54 -4.36 -14.44 14.12
N ARG A 55 -5.13 -13.36 13.86
CA ARG A 55 -6.59 -13.44 13.70
C ARG A 55 -6.99 -14.20 12.44
N LEU A 56 -6.26 -13.99 11.34
CA LEU A 56 -6.47 -14.67 10.08
C LEU A 56 -6.27 -16.20 10.21
N ALA A 57 -5.24 -16.60 10.97
CA ALA A 57 -4.82 -18.00 11.17
C ALA A 57 -5.36 -18.66 12.45
N ALA A 58 -6.17 -17.95 13.24
CA ALA A 58 -6.75 -18.48 14.47
C ALA A 58 -7.65 -19.69 14.20
N SER A 59 -7.90 -20.49 15.25
CA SER A 59 -8.95 -21.51 15.18
C SER A 59 -10.30 -20.85 14.90
N GLY A 60 -10.98 -21.29 13.84
CA GLY A 60 -12.21 -20.65 13.33
C GLY A 60 -11.99 -19.33 12.57
N GLY A 61 -10.74 -18.88 12.39
CA GLY A 61 -10.40 -17.76 11.52
C GLY A 61 -10.49 -18.14 10.04
N PRO A 62 -10.43 -17.17 9.11
CA PRO A 62 -10.64 -17.43 7.68
C PRO A 62 -9.75 -18.54 7.09
N LEU A 63 -8.50 -18.66 7.53
CA LEU A 63 -7.56 -19.68 7.06
C LEU A 63 -7.90 -21.11 7.45
N SER A 64 -8.76 -21.34 8.45
CA SER A 64 -9.14 -22.70 8.84
C SER A 64 -9.89 -23.46 7.73
N ARG A 65 -10.35 -22.74 6.70
CA ARG A 65 -10.93 -23.33 5.49
C ARG A 65 -9.90 -23.86 4.49
N LEU A 66 -8.63 -23.46 4.64
CA LEU A 66 -7.55 -23.77 3.69
C LEU A 66 -6.46 -24.67 4.28
N ALA A 67 -6.21 -24.58 5.58
CA ALA A 67 -5.14 -25.27 6.28
C ALA A 67 -5.58 -25.64 7.70
N ASP A 68 -4.88 -26.59 8.31
CA ASP A 68 -5.20 -27.05 9.66
C ASP A 68 -5.13 -25.90 10.68
N ALA A 69 -6.06 -25.84 11.64
CA ALA A 69 -6.10 -24.79 12.66
C ALA A 69 -5.01 -24.90 13.73
N GLY A 70 -4.24 -23.83 13.97
CA GLY A 70 -3.20 -23.81 15.00
C GLY A 70 -2.22 -22.65 14.82
N PRO A 71 -1.31 -22.42 15.76
CA PRO A 71 -0.30 -21.38 15.64
C PRO A 71 0.74 -21.72 14.56
N TYR A 72 1.00 -20.76 13.68
CA TYR A 72 1.98 -20.84 12.61
C TYR A 72 3.13 -19.85 12.83
N GLU A 73 4.34 -20.28 12.49
CA GLU A 73 5.47 -19.38 12.27
C GLU A 73 5.60 -19.12 10.78
N LEU A 74 5.44 -17.85 10.40
CA LEU A 74 5.70 -17.34 9.06
C LEU A 74 7.01 -16.56 9.07
N ARG A 75 7.96 -16.91 8.20
CA ARG A 75 9.22 -16.17 8.04
C ARG A 75 9.31 -15.51 6.68
N LEU A 76 9.76 -14.27 6.68
CA LEU A 76 9.88 -13.44 5.48
C LEU A 76 11.31 -12.96 5.30
N SER A 77 11.74 -12.69 4.07
CA SER A 77 13.08 -12.18 3.76
C SER A 77 13.36 -10.80 4.35
N GLY A 78 12.32 -10.04 4.69
CA GLY A 78 12.42 -8.72 5.28
C GLY A 78 11.13 -8.28 5.98
N SER A 79 11.15 -7.06 6.51
CA SER A 79 10.03 -6.46 7.24
C SER A 79 9.28 -5.41 6.42
N PHE A 80 7.96 -5.39 6.55
CA PHE A 80 7.11 -4.28 6.11
C PHE A 80 6.06 -3.97 7.19
N ASP A 81 5.67 -2.70 7.31
CA ASP A 81 5.01 -2.21 8.53
C ASP A 81 3.51 -1.91 8.35
N ALA A 82 3.02 -1.82 7.11
CA ALA A 82 1.66 -1.37 6.85
C ALA A 82 1.03 -2.02 5.61
N GLY A 83 -0.30 -1.91 5.55
CA GLY A 83 -1.13 -2.40 4.45
C GLY A 83 -1.63 -3.82 4.66
N ARG A 84 -2.65 -4.16 3.88
CA ARG A 84 -3.30 -5.49 3.88
C ARG A 84 -2.97 -6.31 2.64
N SER A 85 -2.11 -5.79 1.77
CA SER A 85 -1.74 -6.42 0.50
C SER A 85 -0.98 -7.74 0.64
N TRP A 86 -0.53 -8.08 1.86
CA TRP A 86 0.14 -9.33 2.18
C TRP A 86 -0.83 -10.48 2.44
N GLU A 87 -2.12 -10.20 2.69
CA GLU A 87 -3.07 -11.23 3.12
C GLU A 87 -3.29 -12.29 2.03
N VAL A 88 -3.45 -11.88 0.78
CA VAL A 88 -3.61 -12.81 -0.35
C VAL A 88 -2.40 -13.75 -0.53
N PRO A 89 -1.14 -13.27 -0.71
CA PRO A 89 -0.01 -14.18 -0.88
C PRO A 89 0.21 -15.10 0.32
N VAL A 90 -0.05 -14.63 1.55
CA VAL A 90 0.01 -15.48 2.76
C VAL A 90 -1.08 -16.54 2.76
N CYS A 91 -2.31 -16.20 2.38
CA CYS A 91 -3.40 -17.18 2.28
C CYS A 91 -3.14 -18.24 1.20
N LEU A 92 -2.60 -17.83 0.04
CA LEU A 92 -2.19 -18.75 -1.00
C LEU A 92 -1.06 -19.69 -0.51
N ALA A 93 -0.05 -19.15 0.19
CA ALA A 93 1.03 -19.95 0.75
C ALA A 93 0.52 -21.02 1.74
N HIS A 94 -0.42 -20.66 2.63
CA HIS A 94 -1.08 -21.63 3.51
C HIS A 94 -1.77 -22.74 2.72
N GLY A 95 -2.57 -22.38 1.71
CA GLY A 95 -3.26 -23.35 0.87
C GLY A 95 -2.30 -24.27 0.09
N LEU A 96 -1.17 -23.74 -0.39
CA LEU A 96 -0.15 -24.51 -1.09
C LEU A 96 0.58 -25.48 -0.14
N VAL A 97 1.01 -25.01 1.04
CA VAL A 97 1.66 -25.86 2.04
C VAL A 97 0.71 -26.95 2.54
N ALA A 98 -0.57 -26.65 2.74
CA ALA A 98 -1.58 -27.64 3.11
C ALA A 98 -1.81 -28.72 2.04
N ARG A 99 -1.46 -28.43 0.78
CA ARG A 99 -1.49 -29.39 -0.34
C ARG A 99 -0.19 -30.16 -0.53
N GLY A 100 0.81 -29.94 0.33
CA GLY A 100 2.09 -30.64 0.30
C GLY A 100 3.21 -29.94 -0.47
N HIS A 101 2.97 -28.72 -0.98
CA HIS A 101 4.03 -27.93 -1.61
C HIS A 101 5.01 -27.38 -0.56
N SER A 102 6.26 -27.18 -0.97
CA SER A 102 7.29 -26.54 -0.15
C SER A 102 7.50 -25.09 -0.57
N LEU A 103 8.00 -24.25 0.33
CA LEU A 103 8.41 -22.88 0.02
C LEU A 103 9.92 -22.85 -0.19
N THR A 104 10.38 -22.07 -1.17
CA THR A 104 11.79 -21.76 -1.36
C THR A 104 12.04 -20.26 -1.33
N ALA A 105 13.22 -19.88 -0.87
CA ALA A 105 13.72 -18.51 -0.90
C ALA A 105 14.59 -18.23 -2.15
N ASP A 106 15.06 -19.29 -2.81
CA ASP A 106 15.96 -19.21 -3.95
C ASP A 106 15.14 -19.16 -5.26
N PRO A 107 15.21 -18.04 -6.01
CA PRO A 107 14.51 -17.92 -7.29
C PRO A 107 14.94 -18.93 -8.35
N GLU A 108 16.20 -19.39 -8.32
CA GLU A 108 16.70 -20.35 -9.31
C GLU A 108 16.27 -21.79 -9.01
N ALA A 109 16.02 -22.11 -7.75
CA ALA A 109 15.57 -23.43 -7.30
C ALA A 109 14.04 -23.60 -7.29
N ALA A 110 13.29 -22.57 -7.66
CA ALA A 110 11.83 -22.62 -7.67
C ALA A 110 11.32 -23.42 -8.88
N ASP A 111 10.32 -24.27 -8.65
CA ASP A 111 9.53 -24.90 -9.72
C ASP A 111 8.39 -23.97 -10.18
N LEU A 112 7.98 -23.04 -9.30
CA LEU A 112 6.91 -22.07 -9.54
C LEU A 112 7.20 -20.76 -8.81
N VAL A 113 7.00 -19.63 -9.50
CA VAL A 113 6.93 -18.31 -8.85
C VAL A 113 5.48 -17.87 -8.71
N LEU A 114 5.04 -17.65 -7.47
CA LEU A 114 3.77 -17.01 -7.16
C LEU A 114 4.02 -15.53 -6.81
N TRP A 115 3.57 -14.62 -7.66
CA TRP A 115 3.53 -13.20 -7.37
C TRP A 115 2.09 -12.77 -7.13
N ALA A 116 1.76 -12.36 -5.90
CA ALA A 116 0.38 -12.04 -5.55
C ALA A 116 0.31 -10.87 -4.58
N THR A 117 -0.72 -10.05 -4.71
CA THR A 117 -1.02 -8.94 -3.79
C THR A 117 -2.52 -8.93 -3.53
N GLY A 118 -2.93 -8.35 -2.41
CA GLY A 118 -4.34 -8.11 -2.11
C GLY A 118 -4.68 -8.29 -0.65
N ALA A 119 -5.80 -7.68 -0.25
CA ALA A 119 -6.47 -7.91 1.01
C ALA A 119 -7.61 -8.93 0.81
N VAL A 120 -8.03 -9.59 1.89
CA VAL A 120 -9.17 -10.52 1.88
C VAL A 120 -10.23 -10.12 2.89
N ASP A 121 -11.46 -10.55 2.68
CA ASP A 121 -12.50 -10.50 3.72
C ASP A 121 -12.53 -11.79 4.56
N LEU A 122 -13.57 -11.92 5.39
CA LEU A 122 -13.77 -13.08 6.25
C LEU A 122 -14.03 -14.38 5.47
N ASP A 123 -14.44 -14.30 4.21
CA ASP A 123 -14.73 -15.45 3.34
C ASP A 123 -13.58 -15.76 2.37
N LEU A 124 -12.44 -15.08 2.56
CA LEU A 124 -11.29 -15.14 1.67
C LEU A 124 -11.60 -14.66 0.24
N ALA A 125 -12.63 -13.81 0.08
CA ALA A 125 -12.84 -13.05 -1.13
C ALA A 125 -11.74 -11.99 -1.23
N VAL A 126 -11.17 -11.81 -2.42
CA VAL A 126 -10.12 -10.81 -2.62
C VAL A 126 -10.79 -9.45 -2.80
N LEU A 127 -10.36 -8.47 -2.02
CA LEU A 127 -10.94 -7.14 -2.03
C LEU A 127 -10.39 -6.33 -3.21
N PRO A 128 -11.25 -5.68 -4.02
CA PRO A 128 -10.79 -4.76 -5.05
C PRO A 128 -10.13 -3.53 -4.42
N GLY A 129 -9.24 -2.88 -5.15
CA GLY A 129 -8.60 -1.67 -4.65
C GLY A 129 -7.44 -1.19 -5.50
N ASP A 130 -6.95 -0.01 -5.16
CA ASP A 130 -5.68 0.49 -5.67
C ASP A 130 -4.53 -0.14 -4.88
N TYR A 131 -3.80 -1.04 -5.53
CA TYR A 131 -2.68 -1.77 -4.94
C TYR A 131 -1.32 -1.32 -5.49
N ALA A 132 -1.25 -0.26 -6.31
CA ALA A 132 -0.03 0.19 -6.99
C ALA A 132 0.71 -0.97 -7.68
N LEU A 133 0.00 -1.71 -8.53
CA LEU A 133 0.49 -2.92 -9.18
C LEU A 133 1.70 -2.66 -10.09
N LEU A 134 1.70 -1.54 -10.82
CA LEU A 134 2.78 -1.19 -11.73
C LEU A 134 4.07 -0.82 -10.98
N ASP A 135 3.98 -0.04 -9.90
CA ASP A 135 5.13 0.28 -9.03
C ASP A 135 5.69 -1.00 -8.37
N LYS A 136 4.80 -1.86 -7.87
CA LYS A 136 5.17 -3.17 -7.31
C LYS A 136 5.85 -4.09 -8.33
N LEU A 137 5.39 -4.11 -9.58
CA LEU A 137 6.02 -4.86 -10.67
C LEU A 137 7.41 -4.31 -10.94
N ALA A 138 7.56 -3.00 -11.13
CA ALA A 138 8.83 -2.35 -11.40
C ALA A 138 9.87 -2.69 -10.30
N ARG A 139 9.47 -2.66 -9.03
CA ARG A 139 10.32 -3.01 -7.89
C ARG A 139 10.63 -4.50 -7.78
N SER A 140 9.83 -5.36 -8.42
CA SER A 140 10.03 -6.81 -8.44
C SER A 140 10.87 -7.29 -9.62
N ALA A 141 11.27 -6.40 -10.54
CA ALA A 141 11.88 -6.77 -11.81
C ALA A 141 13.13 -7.66 -11.64
N ASP A 142 14.07 -7.27 -10.77
CA ASP A 142 15.31 -8.02 -10.57
C ASP A 142 15.06 -9.44 -10.01
N LEU A 143 14.16 -9.54 -9.04
CA LEU A 143 13.78 -10.83 -8.44
C LEU A 143 13.08 -11.73 -9.47
N LEU A 144 12.20 -11.18 -10.28
CA LEU A 144 11.50 -11.91 -11.33
C LEU A 144 12.45 -12.31 -12.47
N ALA A 145 13.45 -11.49 -12.79
CA ALA A 145 14.46 -11.79 -13.81
C ALA A 145 15.39 -12.94 -13.38
N ALA A 146 15.71 -13.04 -12.08
CA ALA A 146 16.50 -14.14 -11.54
C ALA A 146 15.76 -15.49 -11.57
N ALA A 147 14.43 -15.48 -11.37
CA ALA A 147 13.63 -16.69 -11.42
C ALA A 147 13.44 -17.20 -12.85
N LYS A 148 13.73 -18.49 -13.10
CA LYS A 148 13.52 -19.14 -14.42
C LYS A 148 12.21 -19.92 -14.50
N ALA A 149 11.58 -20.16 -13.36
CA ALA A 149 10.35 -20.94 -13.24
C ALA A 149 9.14 -20.27 -13.91
N ASP A 150 8.05 -21.03 -14.03
CA ASP A 150 6.76 -20.49 -14.48
C ASP A 150 6.24 -19.45 -13.49
N LEU A 151 5.65 -18.38 -14.03
CA LEU A 151 5.16 -17.25 -13.25
C LEU A 151 3.64 -17.28 -13.18
N VAL A 152 3.13 -17.35 -11.95
CA VAL A 152 1.71 -17.26 -11.66
C VAL A 152 1.41 -15.98 -10.89
N LEU A 153 0.34 -15.31 -11.29
CA LEU A 153 -0.04 -13.99 -10.81
C LEU A 153 -1.43 -14.01 -10.19
N LEU A 154 -1.61 -13.34 -9.05
CA LEU A 154 -2.92 -12.90 -8.61
C LEU A 154 -2.94 -11.38 -8.50
N LEU A 155 -3.71 -10.76 -9.38
CA LEU A 155 -3.89 -9.32 -9.49
C LEU A 155 -5.32 -8.98 -9.04
N PRO A 156 -5.53 -8.31 -7.89
CA PRO A 156 -6.86 -7.87 -7.49
C PRO A 156 -7.48 -6.93 -8.52
N ASP A 157 -8.81 -6.94 -8.61
CA ASP A 157 -9.54 -5.96 -9.41
C ASP A 157 -9.22 -4.54 -8.92
N GLY A 158 -9.00 -3.62 -9.86
CA GLY A 158 -8.57 -2.26 -9.55
C GLY A 158 -8.17 -1.47 -10.80
N PRO A 159 -7.82 -0.18 -10.63
CA PRO A 159 -7.53 0.71 -11.75
C PRO A 159 -6.36 0.23 -12.64
N GLU A 160 -5.36 -0.41 -12.03
CA GLU A 160 -4.15 -0.86 -12.75
C GLU A 160 -4.20 -2.33 -13.20
N ALA A 161 -5.25 -3.10 -12.87
CA ALA A 161 -5.25 -4.56 -13.05
C ALA A 161 -5.00 -4.99 -14.51
N ALA A 162 -5.71 -4.38 -15.45
CA ALA A 162 -5.57 -4.70 -16.88
C ALA A 162 -4.21 -4.25 -17.44
N GLU A 163 -3.65 -3.15 -16.96
CA GLU A 163 -2.36 -2.64 -17.39
C GLU A 163 -1.22 -3.48 -16.83
N ALA A 164 -1.25 -3.80 -15.54
CA ALA A 164 -0.32 -4.71 -14.90
C ALA A 164 -0.30 -6.08 -15.60
N ALA A 165 -1.47 -6.64 -15.94
CA ALA A 165 -1.56 -7.88 -16.70
C ALA A 165 -0.84 -7.80 -18.06
N ARG A 166 -0.95 -6.68 -18.78
CA ARG A 166 -0.20 -6.47 -20.03
C ARG A 166 1.30 -6.33 -19.77
N ALA A 167 1.69 -5.57 -18.75
CA ALA A 167 3.09 -5.37 -18.39
C ALA A 167 3.79 -6.68 -18.00
N PHE A 168 3.12 -7.54 -17.22
CA PHE A 168 3.64 -8.88 -16.89
C PHE A 168 3.83 -9.75 -18.14
N ARG A 169 2.90 -9.74 -19.10
CA ARG A 169 3.04 -10.47 -20.36
C ARG A 169 4.19 -9.93 -21.22
N ALA A 170 4.51 -8.64 -21.09
CA ALA A 170 5.60 -7.99 -21.82
C ALA A 170 6.99 -8.27 -21.23
N LEU A 171 7.11 -8.99 -20.10
CA LEU A 171 8.40 -9.34 -19.49
C LEU A 171 9.28 -10.27 -20.35
N GLY A 172 8.76 -10.83 -21.45
CA GLY A 172 9.55 -11.66 -22.37
C GLY A 172 10.01 -12.99 -21.79
N ARG A 173 9.25 -13.54 -20.82
CA ARG A 173 9.55 -14.85 -20.21
C ARG A 173 9.34 -15.98 -21.23
N ALA A 174 10.03 -17.11 -21.00
CA ALA A 174 9.93 -18.30 -21.86
C ALA A 174 8.50 -18.84 -21.97
N HIS A 175 7.77 -18.85 -20.84
CA HIS A 175 6.34 -19.15 -20.79
C HIS A 175 5.56 -17.90 -20.36
N PRO A 176 4.38 -17.63 -20.96
CA PRO A 176 3.56 -16.49 -20.59
C PRO A 176 3.08 -16.62 -19.14
N PRO A 177 3.03 -15.52 -18.36
CA PRO A 177 2.52 -15.59 -17.00
C PRO A 177 1.05 -16.02 -16.95
N VAL A 178 0.72 -16.92 -16.03
CA VAL A 178 -0.64 -17.39 -15.78
C VAL A 178 -1.31 -16.47 -14.76
N ILE A 179 -2.42 -15.83 -15.14
CA ILE A 179 -3.20 -14.96 -14.24
C ILE A 179 -4.31 -15.78 -13.60
N LEU A 180 -4.28 -15.88 -12.28
CA LEU A 180 -5.26 -16.61 -11.48
C LEU A 180 -6.59 -15.83 -11.37
N PRO A 181 -7.71 -16.55 -11.15
CA PRO A 181 -8.97 -15.92 -10.76
C PRO A 181 -8.79 -15.05 -9.52
N ALA A 182 -9.12 -13.76 -9.64
CA ALA A 182 -8.93 -12.78 -8.57
C ALA A 182 -10.17 -12.60 -7.67
N ALA A 183 -11.21 -13.43 -7.80
CA ALA A 183 -12.42 -13.30 -6.99
C ALA A 183 -12.23 -13.78 -5.55
N SER A 184 -11.50 -14.88 -5.35
CA SER A 184 -11.27 -15.46 -4.03
C SER A 184 -10.01 -16.34 -3.99
N VAL A 185 -9.40 -16.46 -2.81
CA VAL A 185 -8.23 -17.33 -2.60
C VAL A 185 -8.55 -18.80 -2.90
N PRO A 186 -9.70 -19.39 -2.49
CA PRO A 186 -10.05 -20.76 -2.86
C PRO A 186 -10.13 -20.98 -4.38
N ALA A 187 -10.67 -20.02 -5.15
CA ALA A 187 -10.76 -20.12 -6.60
C ALA A 187 -9.37 -20.10 -7.26
N ALA A 188 -8.47 -19.25 -6.78
CA ALA A 188 -7.08 -19.19 -7.21
C ALA A 188 -6.33 -20.51 -6.92
N LEU A 189 -6.48 -21.07 -5.72
CA LEU A 189 -5.91 -22.37 -5.36
C LEU A 189 -6.48 -23.53 -6.21
N ALA A 190 -7.77 -23.48 -6.54
CA ALA A 190 -8.40 -24.47 -7.40
C ALA A 190 -7.91 -24.37 -8.85
N ALA A 191 -7.53 -23.19 -9.33
CA ALA A 191 -6.91 -23.02 -10.64
C ALA A 191 -5.48 -23.58 -10.66
N LEU A 192 -4.70 -23.35 -9.61
CA LEU A 192 -3.35 -23.92 -9.43
C LEU A 192 -3.33 -25.45 -9.37
N ALA A 193 -4.41 -26.07 -8.87
CA ALA A 193 -4.52 -27.51 -8.73
C ALA A 193 -4.92 -28.24 -10.03
N ARG A 194 -5.36 -27.52 -11.07
CA ARG A 194 -5.70 -28.14 -12.34
C ARG A 194 -4.40 -28.35 -13.11
N PRO A 195 -4.13 -29.55 -13.63
CA PRO A 195 -3.14 -29.71 -14.68
C PRO A 195 -3.51 -28.74 -15.80
N GLU A 196 -2.58 -27.88 -16.23
CA GLU A 196 -2.80 -27.21 -17.51
C GLU A 196 -3.11 -28.31 -18.54
N PRO A 197 -4.15 -28.16 -19.36
CA PRO A 197 -4.27 -29.00 -20.53
C PRO A 197 -3.01 -28.74 -21.37
N SER A 198 -2.06 -29.67 -21.26
CA SER A 198 -0.83 -29.69 -22.05
C SER A 198 -1.21 -29.36 -23.49
N PRO A 199 -0.59 -28.36 -24.12
CA PRO A 199 -0.90 -28.03 -25.50
C PRO A 199 -0.66 -29.30 -26.31
N ALA A 200 -1.76 -29.89 -26.80
CA ALA A 200 -1.70 -31.11 -27.59
C ALA A 200 -0.61 -30.93 -28.65
N PRO A 201 0.27 -31.92 -28.87
CA PRO A 201 1.30 -31.81 -29.89
C PRO A 201 0.59 -31.46 -31.20
N ALA A 202 1.04 -30.39 -31.84
CA ALA A 202 0.47 -29.86 -33.07
C ALA A 202 0.29 -31.00 -34.08
N ALA A 203 -0.91 -31.59 -34.09
CA ALA A 203 -1.25 -32.66 -34.99
C ALA A 203 -1.29 -32.05 -36.39
N GLY A 204 -0.27 -32.39 -37.17
CA GLY A 204 -0.33 -32.52 -38.62
C GLY A 204 -1.06 -31.40 -39.34
N ARG A 205 -0.30 -30.40 -39.76
CA ARG A 205 -0.64 -29.40 -40.78
C ARG A 205 -0.90 -30.09 -42.14
N ARG A 206 -1.99 -30.86 -42.28
CA ARG A 206 -2.41 -31.53 -43.52
C ARG A 206 -3.92 -31.77 -43.59
N SER A 207 -4.75 -30.72 -43.51
CA SER A 207 -6.15 -30.80 -43.96
C SER A 207 -6.82 -29.47 -44.31
N ALA A 208 -6.06 -28.39 -44.51
CA ALA A 208 -6.62 -27.07 -44.85
C ALA A 208 -6.78 -26.82 -46.37
N LEU A 209 -6.65 -27.85 -47.22
CA LEU A 209 -6.86 -27.74 -48.67
C LEU A 209 -8.19 -28.33 -49.16
N ALA A 210 -8.97 -29.01 -48.31
CA ALA A 210 -10.24 -29.61 -48.71
C ALA A 210 -11.46 -28.69 -48.49
N ALA A 211 -11.37 -27.68 -47.61
CA ALA A 211 -12.50 -26.79 -47.30
C ALA A 211 -12.58 -25.54 -48.20
N ALA A 212 -11.50 -25.17 -48.89
CA ALA A 212 -11.47 -23.98 -49.75
C ALA A 212 -12.13 -24.20 -51.13
N LEU A 213 -12.40 -25.45 -51.53
CA LEU A 213 -12.96 -25.78 -52.85
C LEU A 213 -14.50 -25.87 -52.86
N VAL A 214 -15.15 -25.88 -51.70
CA VAL A 214 -16.63 -25.94 -51.59
C VAL A 214 -17.27 -24.55 -51.50
N ALA A 215 -16.53 -23.54 -51.03
CA ALA A 215 -17.05 -22.17 -50.90
C ALA A 215 -17.07 -21.38 -52.23
N LEU A 216 -16.37 -21.84 -53.26
CA LEU A 216 -16.25 -21.12 -54.54
C LEU A 216 -17.40 -21.40 -55.54
N LEU A 217 -18.31 -22.32 -55.23
CA LEU A 217 -19.45 -22.68 -56.10
C LEU A 217 -20.81 -22.06 -55.66
N ALA A 218 -20.87 -21.35 -54.53
CA ALA A 218 -22.11 -20.76 -54.02
C ALA A 218 -22.26 -19.25 -54.30
N ALA A 219 -21.32 -18.63 -55.01
CA ALA A 219 -21.25 -17.16 -55.19
C ALA A 219 -21.56 -16.68 -56.62
N THR A 220 -22.32 -17.42 -57.43
CA THR A 220 -22.67 -17.04 -58.82
C THR A 220 -24.16 -16.81 -59.08
N VAL A 221 -25.05 -16.75 -58.08
CA VAL A 221 -26.51 -16.62 -58.32
C VAL A 221 -27.20 -15.36 -57.75
N LEU A 222 -26.54 -14.49 -56.98
CA LEU A 222 -27.19 -13.27 -56.46
C LEU A 222 -26.53 -11.98 -56.95
N ALA A 223 -26.45 -11.85 -58.28
CA ALA A 223 -26.18 -10.60 -58.98
C ALA A 223 -27.47 -10.12 -59.68
N ALA A 224 -28.46 -9.69 -58.91
CA ALA A 224 -29.57 -8.88 -59.42
C ALA A 224 -30.33 -8.20 -58.26
N GLY A 225 -30.24 -6.88 -58.19
CA GLY A 225 -31.22 -6.05 -57.48
C GLY A 225 -30.84 -5.64 -56.07
N PHE A 226 -30.10 -4.53 -55.93
CA PHE A 226 -30.74 -3.29 -55.46
C PHE A 226 -29.76 -2.12 -55.59
N ALA A 227 -29.96 -1.34 -56.65
CA ALA A 227 -29.47 0.03 -56.73
C ALA A 227 -30.57 0.93 -56.15
N MET A 228 -30.29 1.63 -55.05
CA MET A 228 -30.71 3.03 -54.79
C MET A 228 -30.51 3.43 -53.33
N LEU A 229 -30.12 4.70 -53.15
CA LEU A 229 -30.23 5.56 -51.94
C LEU A 229 -29.16 5.28 -50.86
N ARG A 230 -28.31 6.21 -50.40
CA ARG A 230 -28.32 7.68 -50.45
C ARG A 230 -26.87 8.20 -50.32
N ALA A 231 -26.58 9.24 -51.10
CA ALA A 231 -25.48 10.18 -50.88
C ALA A 231 -25.89 11.20 -49.80
N ARG A 232 -24.96 11.68 -48.96
CA ARG A 232 -24.57 13.11 -48.78
C ARG A 232 -23.68 13.32 -47.54
N PRO A 233 -22.92 14.44 -47.49
CA PRO A 233 -21.48 14.42 -47.25
C PRO A 233 -21.04 15.10 -45.94
N GLU A 234 -19.72 14.97 -45.70
CA GLU A 234 -18.89 15.70 -44.74
C GLU A 234 -19.21 17.20 -44.65
N ALA A 235 -19.18 17.71 -43.42
CA ALA A 235 -19.07 19.13 -43.14
C ALA A 235 -17.78 19.39 -42.36
N ASP A 236 -16.91 20.17 -43.02
CA ASP A 236 -15.74 20.87 -42.52
C ASP A 236 -15.98 21.55 -41.16
N ARG A 237 -14.92 21.60 -40.34
CA ARG A 237 -14.79 22.62 -39.30
C ARG A 237 -13.60 23.54 -39.60
N PRO A 238 -13.81 24.86 -39.54
CA PRO A 238 -12.82 25.84 -39.98
C PRO A 238 -11.79 26.17 -38.91
N VAL A 239 -10.60 26.48 -39.42
CA VAL A 239 -9.52 27.24 -38.78
C VAL A 239 -10.02 28.68 -38.54
N VAL A 240 -9.83 29.21 -37.34
CA VAL A 240 -9.97 30.65 -37.06
C VAL A 240 -8.61 31.20 -36.63
N ALA A 241 -8.13 32.14 -37.44
CA ALA A 241 -6.92 32.92 -37.22
C ALA A 241 -7.22 34.19 -36.42
N VAL A 242 -6.25 34.54 -35.57
CA VAL A 242 -5.66 35.85 -35.29
C VAL A 242 -6.50 37.12 -35.53
N GLY A 243 -6.67 37.89 -34.45
CA GLY A 243 -6.44 39.33 -34.46
C GLY A 243 -7.62 40.22 -34.07
N ALA A 244 -7.54 40.86 -32.89
CA ALA A 244 -7.93 42.27 -32.72
C ALA A 244 -7.49 42.77 -31.33
N LEU A 245 -6.64 43.80 -31.35
CA LEU A 245 -6.31 44.68 -30.23
C LEU A 245 -7.56 45.46 -29.79
N VAL A 246 -7.79 45.58 -28.48
CA VAL A 246 -8.76 46.50 -27.89
C VAL A 246 -8.07 47.30 -26.77
N PRO A 247 -8.38 48.60 -26.61
CA PRO A 247 -7.52 49.57 -25.92
C PRO A 247 -7.59 49.48 -24.40
N VAL A 248 -6.48 49.85 -23.78
CA VAL A 248 -6.31 50.09 -22.36
C VAL A 248 -7.04 51.38 -21.96
N GLU A 249 -8.01 51.27 -21.05
CA GLU A 249 -8.50 52.41 -20.26
C GLU A 249 -7.73 52.51 -18.93
N PRO A 250 -7.40 53.73 -18.46
CA PRO A 250 -6.63 53.94 -17.25
C PRO A 250 -7.52 53.88 -16.00
N GLY A 251 -7.34 52.82 -15.20
CA GLY A 251 -7.91 52.71 -13.85
C GLY A 251 -7.18 53.60 -12.83
N PRO A 252 -7.87 54.09 -11.80
CA PRO A 252 -7.45 55.23 -10.99
C PRO A 252 -6.40 54.90 -9.92
N ALA A 253 -5.57 55.91 -9.65
CA ALA A 253 -4.84 56.25 -8.42
C ALA A 253 -4.53 55.11 -7.42
N VAL A 254 -3.23 54.78 -7.42
CA VAL A 254 -2.50 54.11 -6.34
C VAL A 254 -2.83 54.75 -4.99
N ALA A 255 -3.47 53.98 -4.11
CA ALA A 255 -3.52 54.27 -2.68
C ALA A 255 -2.12 54.01 -2.07
N PRO A 256 -1.64 54.85 -1.15
CA PRO A 256 -0.32 54.69 -0.56
C PRO A 256 -0.23 53.40 0.26
N ALA A 257 0.93 52.75 0.11
CA ALA A 257 1.29 51.53 0.84
C ALA A 257 1.13 51.75 2.36
N PRO A 258 0.47 50.83 3.09
CA PRO A 258 0.51 50.86 4.54
C PRO A 258 1.95 50.62 5.00
N GLU A 259 2.38 51.47 5.92
CA GLU A 259 3.66 51.40 6.60
C GLU A 259 3.92 50.00 7.19
N PRO A 260 5.18 49.55 7.27
CA PRO A 260 5.52 48.25 7.83
C PRO A 260 5.12 48.23 9.30
N MET A 261 3.99 47.59 9.61
CA MET A 261 3.58 47.35 10.98
C MET A 261 4.69 46.57 11.68
N ALA A 262 5.08 47.11 12.83
CA ALA A 262 6.00 46.51 13.78
C ALA A 262 5.70 45.02 13.95
N SER A 263 6.76 44.20 13.86
CA SER A 263 6.71 42.78 14.15
C SER A 263 6.02 42.57 15.49
N PRO A 264 4.94 41.77 15.57
CA PRO A 264 4.28 41.52 16.85
C PRO A 264 5.29 40.88 17.80
N GLU A 265 5.35 41.40 19.04
CA GLU A 265 6.13 40.78 20.11
C GLU A 265 5.78 39.29 20.19
N PRO A 266 6.78 38.39 20.32
CA PRO A 266 6.54 36.96 20.33
C PRO A 266 5.66 36.61 21.55
N VAL A 267 4.41 36.24 21.27
CA VAL A 267 3.50 35.68 22.27
C VAL A 267 4.18 34.43 22.85
N ALA A 268 4.51 34.46 24.14
CA ALA A 268 5.15 33.35 24.81
C ALA A 268 4.21 32.13 24.78
N VAL A 269 4.61 31.07 24.06
CA VAL A 269 3.84 29.83 23.95
C VAL A 269 4.34 28.84 24.99
N ALA A 270 3.44 28.28 25.81
CA ALA A 270 3.79 27.34 26.88
C ALA A 270 4.36 26.00 26.39
N ALA A 271 4.17 25.67 25.10
CA ALA A 271 4.75 24.49 24.45
C ALA A 271 5.48 24.86 23.16
N VAL A 272 6.61 24.19 22.93
CA VAL A 272 7.31 24.17 21.66
C VAL A 272 6.76 23.00 20.83
N VAL A 273 6.26 23.31 19.64
CA VAL A 273 5.77 22.33 18.66
C VAL A 273 6.61 22.44 17.39
N GLU A 274 7.11 21.31 16.92
CA GLU A 274 7.96 21.21 15.73
C GLU A 274 7.41 20.16 14.78
N GLU A 275 7.40 20.46 13.48
CA GLU A 275 7.23 19.48 12.42
C GLU A 275 8.51 18.64 12.29
N LEU A 276 8.34 17.33 12.15
CA LEU A 276 9.42 16.39 11.86
C LEU A 276 9.32 16.02 10.39
N ALA A 277 10.30 16.43 9.58
CA ALA A 277 10.35 16.16 8.15
C ALA A 277 11.46 15.18 7.78
N ALA A 278 11.27 14.41 6.72
CA ALA A 278 12.30 13.55 6.16
C ALA A 278 13.39 14.41 5.52
N PRO A 279 14.70 14.15 5.79
CA PRO A 279 15.76 14.80 5.05
C PRO A 279 15.72 14.41 3.57
N ALA A 280 16.33 15.23 2.71
CA ALA A 280 16.39 14.95 1.28
C ALA A 280 17.04 13.57 1.02
N GLY A 281 16.40 12.77 0.15
CA GLY A 281 16.83 11.40 -0.13
C GLY A 281 16.45 10.36 0.95
N SER A 282 15.76 10.75 2.00
CA SER A 282 15.22 9.86 3.04
C SER A 282 13.71 9.67 2.89
N SER A 283 13.12 8.89 3.80
CA SER A 283 11.68 8.67 3.89
C SER A 283 11.21 8.81 5.33
N CYS A 284 9.94 9.15 5.50
CA CYS A 284 9.36 9.25 6.84
C CYS A 284 9.41 7.96 7.64
N ARG A 285 9.44 6.82 6.95
CA ARG A 285 9.64 5.52 7.57
C ARG A 285 11.03 5.41 8.19
N ARG A 286 12.09 5.76 7.45
CA ARG A 286 13.47 5.72 7.96
C ARG A 286 13.64 6.66 9.16
N VAL A 287 13.01 7.82 9.13
CA VAL A 287 13.00 8.77 10.25
C VAL A 287 12.24 8.22 11.46
N ALA A 288 11.03 7.70 11.27
CA ALA A 288 10.20 7.20 12.36
C ALA A 288 10.83 6.02 13.12
N PHE A 289 11.65 5.22 12.44
CA PHE A 289 12.37 4.09 13.02
C PHE A 289 13.85 4.40 13.35
N GLY A 290 14.23 5.68 13.35
CA GLY A 290 15.54 6.13 13.82
C GLY A 290 16.73 5.79 12.92
N ALA A 291 16.48 5.39 11.67
CA ALA A 291 17.54 5.14 10.68
C ALA A 291 18.16 6.45 10.18
N ASP A 292 17.36 7.53 10.08
CA ASP A 292 17.82 8.86 9.74
C ASP A 292 17.25 9.90 10.74
N PRO A 293 17.99 10.98 11.08
CA PRO A 293 17.46 12.03 11.93
C PRO A 293 16.43 12.90 11.20
N PRO A 294 15.32 13.33 11.86
CA PRO A 294 14.36 14.26 11.25
C PRO A 294 14.95 15.66 11.08
N VAL A 295 14.56 16.34 10.01
CA VAL A 295 14.67 17.80 9.90
C VAL A 295 13.54 18.43 10.70
N ARG A 296 13.85 19.32 11.65
CA ARG A 296 12.86 19.93 12.53
C ARG A 296 12.51 21.34 12.05
N ARG A 297 11.21 21.64 11.98
CA ARG A 297 10.71 22.97 11.59
C ARG A 297 9.75 23.48 12.67
N PRO A 298 10.00 24.63 13.30
CA PRO A 298 9.12 25.15 14.34
C PRO A 298 7.73 25.49 13.77
N VAL A 299 6.68 25.16 14.50
CA VAL A 299 5.30 25.53 14.17
C VAL A 299 4.98 26.87 14.86
N PRO A 300 4.78 27.96 14.09
CA PRO A 300 4.52 29.27 14.68
C PRO A 300 3.11 29.35 15.30
N ALA A 301 2.96 30.21 16.31
CA ALA A 301 1.65 30.61 16.79
C ALA A 301 0.92 31.42 15.72
N GLU A 302 -0.37 31.13 15.52
CA GLU A 302 -1.25 31.86 14.61
C GLU A 302 -2.06 32.91 15.38
N ALA A 303 -2.53 32.56 16.58
CA ALA A 303 -3.27 33.41 17.48
C ALA A 303 -3.10 32.91 18.94
N PRO A 304 -3.49 33.67 19.97
CA PRO A 304 -3.51 33.16 21.34
C PRO A 304 -4.29 31.84 21.45
N GLY A 305 -3.66 30.79 21.96
CA GLY A 305 -4.27 29.46 22.07
C GLY A 305 -4.31 28.65 20.76
N ARG A 306 -3.73 29.12 19.65
CA ARG A 306 -3.80 28.47 18.34
C ARG A 306 -2.46 28.49 17.60
N LEU A 307 -2.05 27.32 17.13
CA LEU A 307 -0.85 27.13 16.32
C LEU A 307 -1.22 27.08 14.83
N ARG A 308 -0.29 27.53 13.96
CA ARG A 308 -0.45 27.41 12.51
C ARG A 308 -0.61 25.94 12.14
N ALA A 309 -1.61 25.64 11.32
CA ALA A 309 -1.80 24.28 10.82
C ALA A 309 -0.58 23.80 10.02
N SER A 310 -0.19 22.55 10.22
CA SER A 310 0.87 21.90 9.45
C SER A 310 0.28 21.25 8.21
N ARG A 311 0.95 21.45 7.07
CA ARG A 311 0.54 20.85 5.80
C ARG A 311 1.03 19.41 5.71
N LEU A 312 0.17 18.49 5.29
CA LEU A 312 0.43 17.07 5.07
C LEU A 312 1.25 16.84 3.80
N ALA A 313 2.39 17.54 3.70
CA ALA A 313 3.35 17.33 2.63
C ALA A 313 3.95 15.91 2.70
N PRO A 314 4.39 15.34 1.57
CA PRO A 314 4.96 13.99 1.54
C PRO A 314 6.13 13.79 2.52
N ASP A 315 6.91 14.84 2.74
CA ASP A 315 8.05 14.88 3.65
C ASP A 315 7.68 15.07 5.12
N LEU A 316 6.42 15.42 5.47
CA LEU A 316 5.99 15.55 6.87
C LEU A 316 5.81 14.17 7.51
N CYS A 317 6.69 13.83 8.43
CA CYS A 317 6.75 12.52 9.09
C CYS A 317 6.03 12.49 10.42
N GLY A 318 5.93 13.63 11.10
CA GLY A 318 5.39 13.69 12.45
C GLY A 318 5.46 15.07 13.07
N LEU A 319 5.15 15.12 14.35
CA LEU A 319 5.23 16.31 15.18
C LEU A 319 6.00 15.98 16.47
N ALA A 320 6.79 16.91 16.97
CA ALA A 320 7.44 16.82 18.26
C ALA A 320 6.91 17.91 19.20
N PHE A 321 6.72 17.53 20.46
CA PHE A 321 6.18 18.39 21.50
C PHE A 321 7.12 18.45 22.69
N ARG A 322 7.37 19.65 23.21
CA ARG A 322 8.14 19.87 24.42
C ARG A 322 7.55 21.04 25.20
N ALA A 323 7.54 20.94 26.54
CA ALA A 323 7.14 22.08 27.35
C ALA A 323 8.21 23.18 27.27
N ALA A 324 7.78 24.43 27.12
CA ALA A 324 8.71 25.58 27.14
C ALA A 324 9.24 25.84 28.56
N VAL A 325 8.48 25.42 29.58
CA VAL A 325 8.82 25.59 31.00
C VAL A 325 9.42 24.29 31.56
N PRO A 326 10.60 24.34 32.23
CA PRO A 326 11.16 23.17 32.91
C PRO A 326 10.20 22.56 33.92
N GLY A 327 10.14 21.23 33.97
CA GLY A 327 9.27 20.48 34.90
C GLY A 327 7.81 20.37 34.46
N ALA A 328 7.36 21.14 33.47
CA ALA A 328 6.04 20.98 32.89
C ALA A 328 5.98 19.78 31.93
N ARG A 329 4.79 19.17 31.81
CA ARG A 329 4.52 18.06 30.89
C ARG A 329 3.59 18.50 29.78
N VAL A 330 3.71 17.88 28.61
CA VAL A 330 2.80 18.10 27.49
C VAL A 330 1.90 16.88 27.35
N ALA A 331 0.59 17.12 27.34
CA ALA A 331 -0.42 16.14 26.97
C ALA A 331 -0.96 16.48 25.57
N VAL A 332 -1.05 15.47 24.71
CA VAL A 332 -1.53 15.62 23.33
C VAL A 332 -2.87 14.90 23.20
N GLY A 333 -3.80 15.54 22.48
CA GLY A 333 -5.15 15.02 22.25
C GLY A 333 -5.15 13.61 21.62
N PRO A 334 -6.17 12.80 21.94
CA PRO A 334 -6.27 11.41 21.48
C PRO A 334 -6.36 11.31 19.96
N GLU A 335 -6.80 12.35 19.26
CA GLU A 335 -6.92 12.39 17.82
C GLU A 335 -5.56 12.22 17.14
N LEU A 336 -4.51 12.92 17.62
CA LEU A 336 -3.16 12.74 17.10
C LEU A 336 -2.56 11.42 17.56
N ALA A 337 -2.78 11.02 18.81
CA ALA A 337 -2.28 9.74 19.32
C ALA A 337 -2.82 8.54 18.52
N ALA A 338 -4.08 8.59 18.07
CA ALA A 338 -4.67 7.57 17.22
C ALA A 338 -4.12 7.60 15.77
N ALA A 339 -3.76 8.79 15.28
CA ALA A 339 -3.18 8.99 13.95
C ALA A 339 -1.67 8.69 13.88
N ALA A 340 -0.99 8.54 15.01
CA ALA A 340 0.45 8.36 15.10
C ALA A 340 0.86 6.94 15.52
N LEU A 341 2.13 6.60 15.29
CA LEU A 341 2.82 5.53 15.99
C LEU A 341 2.89 5.83 17.50
N PRO A 342 3.14 4.84 18.37
CA PRO A 342 3.38 5.09 19.79
C PRO A 342 4.43 6.19 19.98
N PRO A 343 4.22 7.12 20.92
CA PRO A 343 5.08 8.29 21.05
C PRO A 343 6.50 7.88 21.44
N THR A 344 7.50 8.45 20.77
CA THR A 344 8.92 8.18 21.01
C THR A 344 9.57 9.40 21.66
N ARG A 345 10.38 9.19 22.69
CA ARG A 345 11.15 10.28 23.30
C ARG A 345 12.42 10.55 22.48
N LEU A 346 12.61 11.80 22.07
CA LEU A 346 13.81 12.28 21.37
C LEU A 346 14.93 12.62 22.37
N PRO A 347 16.21 12.71 21.92
CA PRO A 347 17.35 13.01 22.80
C PRO A 347 17.24 14.34 23.55
N ASP A 348 16.51 15.31 23.01
CA ASP A 348 16.26 16.63 23.62
C ASP A 348 15.08 16.62 24.62
N GLY A 349 14.53 15.44 24.91
CA GLY A 349 13.39 15.25 25.80
C GLY A 349 12.03 15.53 25.15
N ALA A 350 11.98 15.96 23.89
CA ALA A 350 10.71 16.14 23.18
C ALA A 350 10.02 14.79 22.94
N GLN A 351 8.70 14.80 22.91
CA GLN A 351 7.87 13.64 22.60
C GLN A 351 7.44 13.71 21.13
N ALA A 352 7.92 12.76 20.33
CA ALA A 352 7.64 12.66 18.90
C ALA A 352 6.44 11.75 18.62
N TYR A 353 5.55 12.22 17.75
CA TYR A 353 4.38 11.52 17.23
C TYR A 353 4.55 11.40 15.71
N PHE A 354 5.06 10.25 15.25
CA PHE A 354 5.22 9.97 13.82
C PHE A 354 3.89 9.52 13.22
N LEU A 355 3.46 10.16 12.14
CA LEU A 355 2.16 9.89 11.49
C LEU A 355 2.17 8.51 10.83
N ARG A 356 1.07 7.77 10.98
CA ARG A 356 0.82 6.57 10.19
C ARG A 356 0.49 6.97 8.75
N GLU A 357 0.94 6.18 7.80
CA GLU A 357 0.72 6.43 6.36
C GLU A 357 -0.77 6.57 6.01
N GLY A 358 -1.63 5.71 6.55
CA GLY A 358 -3.09 5.77 6.38
C GLY A 358 -3.83 6.81 7.23
N ALA A 359 -3.13 7.57 8.07
CA ALA A 359 -3.72 8.56 8.96
C ALA A 359 -3.41 10.02 8.55
N ARG A 360 -2.82 10.22 7.37
CA ARG A 360 -2.56 11.54 6.76
C ARG A 360 -3.86 12.15 6.23
N ARG A 361 -4.66 12.69 7.14
CA ARG A 361 -5.95 13.34 6.86
C ARG A 361 -6.10 14.60 7.69
N ASN A 362 -7.11 15.41 7.37
CA ASN A 362 -7.48 16.56 8.17
C ASN A 362 -7.72 16.14 9.62
N LEU A 363 -6.94 16.73 10.53
CA LEU A 363 -6.97 16.42 11.94
C LEU A 363 -6.89 17.73 12.71
N VAL A 364 -7.76 17.92 13.69
CA VAL A 364 -7.64 19.01 14.66
C VAL A 364 -7.53 18.36 16.03
N TYR A 365 -6.53 18.77 16.79
CA TYR A 365 -6.26 18.20 18.11
C TYR A 365 -5.76 19.28 19.06
N THR A 366 -5.73 18.95 20.34
CA THR A 366 -5.33 19.90 21.38
C THR A 366 -4.03 19.47 22.04
N VAL A 367 -3.25 20.46 22.45
CA VAL A 367 -2.01 20.29 23.20
C VAL A 367 -2.20 21.02 24.53
N GLN A 368 -1.99 20.33 25.63
CA GLN A 368 -2.15 20.88 26.98
C GLN A 368 -0.81 20.84 27.70
N VAL A 369 -0.41 21.96 28.28
CA VAL A 369 0.76 22.03 29.14
C VAL A 369 0.30 21.92 30.58
N MET A 370 0.78 20.90 31.28
CA MET A 370 0.47 20.67 32.69
C MET A 370 1.66 21.10 33.55
N THR A 371 1.46 22.16 34.32
CA THR A 371 2.36 22.62 35.37
C THR A 371 1.90 21.99 36.69
N GLY A 372 2.68 21.06 37.22
CA GLY A 372 2.33 20.37 38.46
C GLY A 372 3.48 19.50 38.96
N SER A 373 3.77 19.58 40.25
CA SER A 373 4.78 18.76 40.91
C SER A 373 4.47 17.26 40.72
N ALA A 374 5.48 16.48 40.35
CA ALA A 374 5.38 15.02 40.22
C ALA A 374 5.17 14.31 41.57
N ASP A 375 5.18 15.04 42.70
CA ASP A 375 5.14 14.50 44.06
C ASP A 375 3.75 14.57 44.71
N ALA A 376 2.68 14.90 43.97
CA ALA A 376 1.34 14.90 44.54
C ALA A 376 0.82 13.46 44.72
N TYR A 377 0.74 13.03 45.98
CA TYR A 377 0.10 11.82 46.48
C TYR A 377 -1.19 11.44 45.71
N PRO A 378 -1.43 10.13 45.43
CA PRO A 378 -2.70 9.67 44.87
C PRO A 378 -3.81 9.86 45.91
N GLY A 379 -4.46 11.03 45.88
CA GLY A 379 -5.50 11.42 46.85
C GLY A 379 -5.65 12.93 47.09
N ALA A 380 -4.74 13.77 46.60
CA ALA A 380 -4.91 15.22 46.70
C ALA A 380 -5.99 15.73 45.72
N ALA A 381 -7.03 16.37 46.26
CA ALA A 381 -8.09 16.99 45.50
C ALA A 381 -7.53 18.04 44.52
N ASN A 382 -7.89 17.88 43.24
CA ASN A 382 -7.68 18.77 42.10
C ASN A 382 -6.71 19.94 42.33
N PRO A 383 -5.41 19.81 41.98
CA PRO A 383 -4.62 21.00 41.73
C PRO A 383 -5.31 21.75 40.58
N SER A 384 -5.69 22.99 40.84
CA SER A 384 -6.08 23.96 39.82
C SER A 384 -4.84 24.24 38.96
N ALA A 385 -4.50 23.29 38.10
CA ALA A 385 -3.46 23.46 37.11
C ALA A 385 -4.03 24.39 36.04
N THR A 386 -3.52 25.60 35.97
CA THR A 386 -3.69 26.48 34.80
C THR A 386 -3.05 25.76 33.62
N ALA A 387 -3.85 25.01 32.88
CA ALA A 387 -3.41 24.30 31.69
C ALA A 387 -3.53 25.25 30.50
N ASP A 388 -2.38 25.69 29.99
CA ASP A 388 -2.34 26.39 28.72
C ASP A 388 -2.70 25.40 27.61
N ARG A 389 -3.84 25.64 26.97
CA ARG A 389 -4.39 24.80 25.90
C ARG A 389 -4.13 25.46 24.56
N LEU A 390 -3.46 24.72 23.69
CA LEU A 390 -3.22 25.09 22.30
C LEU A 390 -4.03 24.19 21.38
N VAL A 391 -4.53 24.74 20.29
CA VAL A 391 -5.15 23.99 19.19
C VAL A 391 -4.20 23.97 18.01
N HIS A 392 -3.97 22.78 17.43
CA HIS A 392 -3.21 22.61 16.20
C HIS A 392 -3.99 21.75 15.22
N GLY A 393 -3.69 21.89 13.94
CA GLY A 393 -4.31 21.10 12.88
C GLY A 393 -3.30 20.57 11.87
N LEU A 394 -3.62 19.40 11.30
CA LEU A 394 -3.03 18.87 10.08
C LEU A 394 -4.00 19.12 8.93
N VAL A 395 -3.52 19.69 7.82
CA VAL A 395 -4.31 20.04 6.63
C VAL A 395 -3.61 19.55 5.36
N PRO A 396 -4.29 19.32 4.22
CA PRO A 396 -3.73 18.66 3.04
C PRO A 396 -2.74 19.53 2.26
#